data_AF-A0A376TV82-F1
#
_entry.id   AF-A0A376TV82-F1
#
_cell.length_a   1.000
_cell.length_b   1.000
_cell.length_c   1.000
_cell.angle_alpha   90.00
_cell.angle_beta   90.00
_cell.angle_gamma   90.00
#
_symmetry.space_group_name_H-M   'P 1'
#
loop_
_entity.id
_entity.type
_entity.pdbx_description
1 polymer ?
#
loop_
_entity_poly.entity_id
_entity_poly.type
_entity_poly.pdbx_seq_one_letter_code
_entity_poly.pdbx_strand_id
1 'polypeptide(L)'
;MSETSRTGGILAAPVRDTMKRAEPGKNAIAHTVDRNGLWHALTPQFFPRELLHDCLTRALNEGATITDEASALEYCGFHPQLVEGRADNIKVTRPEDLALAEFTSPEPSIRRIHNANWTRF
;
A
#
# COMPACT_ATOMS: atom_id res chain seq x y z
N MET A 1 18.59 -9.60 10.86
CA MET A 1 18.16 -8.78 12.02
C MET A 1 17.16 -7.78 11.47
N SER A 2 15.88 -7.89 11.82
CA SER A 2 14.85 -6.98 11.32
C SER A 2 14.84 -5.74 12.22
N GLU A 3 15.42 -4.63 11.73
CA GLU A 3 15.22 -3.32 12.36
C GLU A 3 13.74 -2.99 12.28
N THR A 4 13.05 -3.04 13.42
CA THR A 4 11.63 -2.70 13.47
C THR A 4 11.53 -1.18 13.32
N SER A 5 11.16 -0.72 12.13
CA SER A 5 10.87 0.70 11.88
C SER A 5 9.86 1.20 12.91
N ARG A 6 10.19 2.26 13.64
CA ARG A 6 9.29 2.90 14.63
C ARG A 6 8.05 3.51 13.99
N THR A 7 8.05 3.68 12.67
CA THR A 7 6.96 4.29 11.91
C THR A 7 6.06 3.23 11.27
N GLY A 8 6.56 2.03 10.98
CA GLY A 8 5.88 1.06 10.10
C GLY A 8 6.21 1.26 8.62
N GLY A 9 5.40 0.67 7.73
CA GLY A 9 5.63 0.69 6.29
C GLY A 9 4.54 -0.01 5.47
N ILE A 10 4.68 0.08 4.15
CA ILE A 10 3.75 -0.48 3.18
C ILE A 10 4.44 -1.49 2.29
N LEU A 11 3.70 -2.49 1.81
CA LEU A 11 4.13 -3.21 0.61
C LEU A 11 4.05 -2.27 -0.59
N ALA A 12 5.07 -2.29 -1.44
CA ALA A 12 5.11 -1.48 -2.64
C ALA A 12 5.93 -2.15 -3.75
N ALA A 13 5.65 -1.80 -5.01
CA ALA A 13 6.42 -2.29 -6.16
C ALA A 13 6.96 -1.12 -6.99
N PRO A 14 8.22 -1.13 -7.47
CA PRO A 14 8.75 -0.08 -8.32
C PRO A 14 7.94 0.06 -9.61
N VAL A 15 7.71 1.30 -10.06
CA VAL A 15 7.03 1.57 -11.32
C VAL A 15 7.90 1.10 -12.49
N ARG A 16 7.33 0.28 -13.37
CA ARG A 16 8.02 -0.25 -14.56
C ARG A 16 7.68 0.51 -15.82
N ASP A 17 6.45 0.98 -15.97
CA ASP A 17 6.02 1.63 -17.20
C ASP A 17 6.39 3.12 -17.24
N THR A 18 6.34 3.70 -18.45
CA THR A 18 6.53 5.14 -18.60
C THR A 18 5.27 5.87 -18.12
N MET A 19 5.42 6.73 -17.11
CA MET A 19 4.29 7.48 -16.54
C MET A 19 4.08 8.81 -17.29
N LYS A 20 2.83 9.13 -17.59
CA LYS A 20 2.43 10.41 -18.22
C LYS A 20 1.49 11.17 -17.30
N ARG A 21 1.67 12.49 -17.21
CA ARG A 21 0.70 13.39 -16.60
C ARG A 21 -0.18 14.01 -17.68
N ALA A 22 -1.49 13.97 -17.49
CA ALA A 22 -2.44 14.60 -18.41
C ALA A 22 -2.56 16.12 -18.15
N GLU A 23 -2.97 16.88 -19.16
CA GLU A 23 -3.40 18.26 -18.99
C GLU A 23 -4.71 18.32 -18.16
N PRO A 24 -4.88 19.31 -17.26
CA PRO A 24 -6.13 19.48 -16.52
C PRO A 24 -7.34 19.59 -17.47
N GLY A 25 -8.31 18.68 -17.30
CA GLY A 25 -9.56 18.69 -18.08
C GLY A 25 -9.44 18.20 -19.53
N LYS A 26 -8.30 17.64 -19.96
CA LYS A 26 -8.13 17.12 -21.33
C LYS A 26 -7.45 15.76 -21.35
N ASN A 27 -7.78 14.95 -22.36
CA ASN A 27 -7.07 13.70 -22.66
C ASN A 27 -5.84 13.94 -23.54
N ALA A 28 -4.96 14.85 -23.09
CA ALA A 28 -3.71 15.19 -23.76
C ALA A 28 -2.53 15.07 -22.78
N ILE A 29 -1.37 14.62 -23.26
CA ILE A 29 -0.16 14.47 -22.43
C ILE A 29 0.41 15.87 -22.14
N ALA A 30 0.51 16.23 -20.86
CA ALA A 30 1.23 17.42 -20.42
C ALA A 30 2.75 17.17 -20.42
N HIS A 31 3.21 16.10 -19.76
CA HIS A 31 4.62 15.69 -19.74
C HIS A 31 4.80 14.24 -19.26
N THR A 32 6.01 13.72 -19.44
CA THR A 32 6.45 12.43 -18.86
C THR A 32 6.91 12.64 -17.42
N VAL A 33 6.51 11.77 -16.51
CA VAL A 33 6.97 11.77 -15.10
C VAL A 33 8.14 10.80 -14.99
N ASP A 34 9.24 11.22 -14.36
CA ASP A 34 10.35 10.31 -14.07
C ASP A 34 9.88 9.19 -13.14
N ARG A 35 10.13 7.94 -13.52
CA ARG A 35 9.73 6.75 -12.77
C ARG A 35 10.75 6.35 -11.71
N ASN A 36 11.97 6.90 -11.75
CA ASN A 36 13.00 6.58 -10.77
C ASN A 36 12.53 7.00 -9.36
N GLY A 37 12.45 6.04 -8.44
CA GLY A 37 11.94 6.28 -7.09
C GLY A 37 10.42 6.38 -6.98
N LEU A 38 9.65 6.11 -8.05
CA LEU A 38 8.20 5.96 -7.98
C LEU A 38 7.82 4.50 -7.69
N TRP A 39 6.84 4.33 -6.80
CA TRP A 39 6.37 3.03 -6.35
C TRP A 39 4.84 2.96 -6.41
N HIS A 40 4.32 1.79 -6.76
CA HIS A 40 2.93 1.43 -6.55
C HIS A 40 2.73 1.06 -5.08
N ALA A 41 1.90 1.81 -4.37
CA ALA A 41 1.46 1.44 -3.03
C ALA A 41 0.52 0.21 -3.11
N LEU A 42 0.85 -0.84 -2.37
CA LEU A 42 0.08 -2.07 -2.24
C LEU A 42 -0.43 -2.23 -0.80
N THR A 43 -1.21 -3.28 -0.57
CA THR A 43 -1.67 -3.69 0.76
C THR A 43 -1.15 -5.10 1.07
N PRO A 44 -0.98 -5.49 2.34
CA PRO A 44 -1.23 -4.73 3.57
C PRO A 44 -0.27 -3.55 3.81
N GLN A 45 -0.77 -2.56 4.54
CA GLN A 45 0.01 -1.49 5.16
C GLN A 45 0.07 -1.76 6.66
N PHE A 46 1.24 -1.59 7.29
CA PHE A 46 1.45 -1.94 8.69
C PHE A 46 2.05 -0.76 9.47
N PHE A 47 1.30 -0.28 10.45
CA PHE A 47 1.66 0.89 11.26
C PHE A 47 1.39 0.64 12.75
N PRO A 48 2.14 1.28 13.66
CA PRO A 48 1.78 1.32 15.07
C PRO A 48 0.37 1.91 15.24
N ARG A 49 -0.51 1.19 15.95
CA ARG A 49 -1.94 1.54 16.08
C ARG A 49 -2.17 2.98 16.55
N GLU A 50 -1.49 3.39 17.62
CA GLU A 50 -1.67 4.72 18.22
C GLU A 50 -1.19 5.82 17.27
N LEU A 51 -0.03 5.62 16.65
CA LEU A 51 0.51 6.54 15.66
C LEU A 51 -0.45 6.75 14.47
N LEU A 52 -0.97 5.66 13.91
CA LEU A 52 -1.91 5.72 12.80
C LEU A 52 -3.22 6.42 13.20
N HIS A 53 -3.77 6.08 14.37
CA HIS A 53 -5.00 6.67 14.88
C HIS A 53 -4.88 8.18 15.06
N ASP A 54 -3.79 8.64 15.67
CA ASP A 54 -3.56 10.05 15.93
C ASP A 54 -3.37 10.83 14.62
N CYS A 55 -2.65 10.25 13.66
CA CYS A 55 -2.44 10.88 12.37
C CYS A 55 -3.69 10.95 11.50
N LEU A 56 -4.51 9.90 11.48
CA LEU A 56 -5.82 9.95 10.81
C LEU A 56 -6.73 11.00 11.45
N THR A 57 -6.81 11.02 12.78
CA THR A 57 -7.65 11.97 13.51
C THR A 57 -7.23 13.41 13.21
N ARG A 58 -5.92 13.69 13.26
CA ARG A 58 -5.37 15.00 12.93
C ARG A 58 -5.67 15.40 11.49
N ALA A 59 -5.37 14.53 10.53
CA ALA A 59 -5.60 14.79 9.11
C ALA A 59 -7.07 15.08 8.80
N LEU A 60 -8.00 14.33 9.39
CA LEU A 60 -9.44 14.54 9.23
C LEU A 60 -9.88 15.88 9.84
N ASN A 61 -9.37 16.23 11.02
CA ASN A 61 -9.71 17.50 11.68
C ASN A 61 -9.18 18.73 10.92
N GLU A 62 -8.04 18.59 10.23
CA GLU A 62 -7.41 19.65 9.44
C GLU A 62 -7.89 19.66 7.98
N GLY A 63 -8.80 18.76 7.58
CA GLY A 63 -9.37 18.71 6.23
C GLY A 63 -8.38 18.26 5.15
N ALA A 64 -7.36 17.49 5.52
CA ALA A 64 -6.37 16.96 4.58
C ALA A 64 -6.97 15.92 3.64
N THR A 65 -6.43 15.83 2.42
CA THR A 65 -6.80 14.77 1.46
C THR A 65 -6.01 13.51 1.77
N ILE A 66 -6.67 12.50 2.35
CA ILE A 66 -6.08 11.21 2.69
C ILE A 66 -6.51 10.16 1.66
N THR A 67 -5.54 9.48 1.04
CA THR A 67 -5.78 8.46 -0.01
C THR A 67 -5.60 7.02 0.48
N ASP A 68 -4.81 6.84 1.53
CA ASP A 68 -4.51 5.58 2.21
C ASP A 68 -3.91 5.84 3.61
N GLU A 69 -3.64 4.79 4.39
CA GLU A 69 -3.09 4.93 5.74
C GLU A 69 -1.69 5.58 5.74
N ALA A 70 -0.84 5.28 4.76
CA ALA A 70 0.46 5.91 4.59
C ALA A 70 0.37 7.43 4.41
N SER A 71 -0.56 7.92 3.60
CA SER A 71 -0.76 9.36 3.38
C SER A 71 -1.13 10.12 4.65
N ALA A 72 -1.80 9.47 5.61
CA ALA A 72 -2.07 10.08 6.91
C ALA A 72 -0.79 10.24 7.75
N LEU A 73 0.11 9.26 7.71
CA LEU A 73 1.42 9.35 8.35
C LEU A 73 2.31 10.40 7.68
N GLU A 74 2.29 10.48 6.36
CA GLU A 74 2.99 11.54 5.58
C GLU A 74 2.52 12.93 5.99
N TYR A 75 1.19 13.12 6.12
CA TYR A 75 0.62 14.38 6.56
C TYR A 75 1.12 14.81 7.96
N CYS A 76 1.33 13.84 8.85
CA CYS A 76 1.95 14.06 10.16
C CYS A 76 3.46 14.34 10.13
N GLY A 77 4.12 14.25 8.97
CA GLY A 77 5.57 14.41 8.82
C GLY A 77 6.37 13.11 9.00
N PHE A 78 5.71 11.96 9.06
CA PHE A 78 6.40 10.67 9.11
C PHE A 78 6.70 10.14 7.70
N HIS A 79 7.68 9.25 7.63
CA HIS A 79 8.11 8.63 6.37
C HIS A 79 8.01 7.10 6.50
N PRO A 80 6.82 6.51 6.22
CA PRO A 80 6.63 5.07 6.12
C PRO A 80 7.72 4.38 5.27
N GLN A 81 8.12 3.18 5.67
CA GLN A 81 9.08 2.39 4.89
C GLN A 81 8.39 1.76 3.66
N LEU A 82 9.14 1.68 2.56
CA LEU A 82 8.75 0.90 1.38
C LEU A 82 9.35 -0.50 1.51
N VAL A 83 8.48 -1.50 1.59
CA VAL A 83 8.87 -2.91 1.56
C VAL A 83 8.53 -3.46 0.19
N GLU A 84 9.51 -3.98 -0.53
CA GLU A 84 9.26 -4.51 -1.88
C GLU A 84 8.32 -5.71 -1.82
N GLY A 85 7.14 -5.55 -2.42
CA GLY A 85 6.12 -6.57 -2.58
C GLY A 85 6.16 -7.18 -3.96
N ARG A 86 5.55 -8.37 -4.10
CA ARG A 86 5.36 -8.93 -5.44
C ARG A 86 4.32 -8.09 -6.19
N ALA A 87 4.62 -7.77 -7.44
CA ALA A 87 3.73 -6.99 -8.31
C ALA A 87 2.40 -7.69 -8.63
N ASP A 88 2.30 -8.99 -8.34
CA ASP A 88 1.08 -9.78 -8.52
C ASP A 88 0.14 -9.74 -7.31
N ASN A 89 0.53 -9.03 -6.24
CA ASN A 89 -0.33 -8.65 -5.13
C ASN A 89 -1.23 -7.48 -5.56
N ILE A 90 -2.12 -7.75 -6.50
CA ILE A 90 -2.97 -6.78 -7.14
C ILE A 90 -4.07 -6.30 -6.19
N LYS A 91 -4.25 -4.98 -6.11
CA LYS A 91 -5.43 -4.40 -5.48
C LYS A 91 -6.60 -4.53 -6.47
N VAL A 92 -7.57 -5.39 -6.15
CA VAL A 92 -8.79 -5.51 -6.95
C VAL A 92 -9.60 -4.21 -6.77
N THR A 93 -9.64 -3.39 -7.81
CA THR A 93 -10.30 -2.06 -7.81
C THR A 93 -11.31 -1.89 -8.93
N ARG A 94 -11.22 -2.73 -9.96
CA ARG A 94 -12.10 -2.72 -11.13
C ARG A 94 -12.62 -4.13 -11.41
N PRO A 95 -13.74 -4.28 -12.12
CA PRO A 95 -14.31 -5.59 -12.43
C PRO A 95 -13.33 -6.53 -13.14
N GLU A 96 -12.47 -6.01 -14.02
CA GLU A 96 -11.45 -6.79 -14.73
C GLU A 96 -10.35 -7.35 -13.82
N ASP A 97 -10.10 -6.71 -12.67
CA ASP A 97 -9.06 -7.14 -11.72
C ASP A 97 -9.45 -8.47 -11.05
N LEU A 98 -10.75 -8.80 -10.98
CA LEU A 98 -11.24 -10.03 -10.36
C LEU A 98 -10.78 -11.28 -11.14
N ALA A 99 -10.86 -11.24 -12.47
CA ALA A 99 -10.40 -12.33 -13.33
C ALA A 99 -8.87 -12.54 -13.22
N LEU A 100 -8.11 -11.46 -13.02
CA LEU A 100 -6.68 -11.51 -12.81
C LEU A 100 -6.33 -12.08 -11.42
N ALA A 101 -7.12 -11.76 -10.39
CA ALA A 101 -6.93 -12.26 -9.04
C ALA A 101 -7.21 -13.77 -8.92
N GLU A 102 -8.23 -14.26 -9.64
CA GLU A 102 -8.53 -15.69 -9.75
C GLU A 102 -7.39 -16.45 -10.43
N PHE A 103 -6.79 -15.91 -11.50
CA PHE A 103 -5.66 -16.54 -12.18
C PHE A 103 -4.38 -16.58 -11.33
N THR A 104 -4.18 -15.58 -10.46
CA THR A 104 -2.94 -15.41 -9.70
C THR A 104 -2.99 -16.04 -8.31
N SER A 105 -4.19 -16.34 -7.78
CA SER A 105 -4.33 -17.01 -6.48
C SER A 105 -3.87 -18.46 -6.57
N PRO A 106 -2.82 -18.87 -5.83
CA PRO A 106 -2.51 -20.30 -5.70
C PRO A 106 -3.68 -20.97 -4.97
N GLU A 107 -4.18 -22.08 -5.53
CA GLU A 107 -5.13 -22.99 -4.87
C GLU A 107 -4.76 -23.17 -3.39
N PRO A 108 -5.69 -22.96 -2.44
CA PRO A 108 -5.39 -23.12 -1.03
C PRO A 108 -5.14 -24.60 -0.74
N SER A 109 -3.87 -25.00 -0.67
CA SER A 109 -3.49 -26.30 -0.12
C SER A 109 -3.79 -26.32 1.38
N ILE A 110 -5.01 -26.71 1.74
CA ILE A 110 -5.39 -26.99 3.13
C ILE A 110 -4.62 -28.23 3.58
N ARG A 111 -3.37 -28.06 4.04
CA ARG A 111 -2.69 -29.06 4.86
C ARG A 111 -2.99 -28.77 6.33
N ARG A 112 -3.75 -29.69 6.94
CA ARG A 112 -4.04 -29.80 8.39
C ARG A 112 -2.86 -29.35 9.25
N ILE A 113 -3.09 -28.37 10.12
CA ILE A 113 -2.26 -28.16 11.32
C ILE A 113 -3.10 -28.62 12.51
N HIS A 114 -2.86 -29.85 12.95
CA HIS A 114 -3.27 -30.32 14.27
C HIS A 114 -2.37 -29.65 15.33
N ASN A 115 -3.00 -29.14 16.39
CA ASN A 115 -2.44 -28.76 17.69
C ASN A 115 -1.31 -27.72 17.71
N ALA A 116 -1.69 -26.45 17.92
CA ALA A 116 -0.89 -25.53 18.72
C ALA A 116 -1.83 -24.75 19.66
N ASN A 117 -1.60 -24.88 20.97
CA ASN A 117 -2.34 -24.25 22.05
C ASN A 117 -2.06 -22.74 22.06
N TRP A 118 -3.08 -21.93 21.79
CA TRP A 118 -3.03 -20.47 21.88
C TRP A 118 -3.73 -20.01 23.17
N THR A 119 -3.07 -20.15 24.32
CA THR A 119 -3.47 -19.53 25.59
C THR A 119 -2.27 -18.91 26.28
N ARG A 120 -1.87 -17.72 25.81
CA ARG A 120 -1.23 -16.67 26.60
C ARG A 120 -1.06 -15.42 25.72
N PHE A 121 -2.04 -14.53 25.77
CA PHE A 121 -1.88 -13.08 25.83
C PHE A 121 -3.17 -12.52 26.46
#